data_AF-A0A966JGT5-F1
#
_entry.id   AF-A0A966JGT5-F1
#
_cell.length_a   1.000
_cell.length_b   1.000
_cell.length_c   1.000
_cell.angle_alpha   90.00
_cell.angle_beta   90.00
_cell.angle_gamma   90.00
#
_symmetry.space_group_name_H-M   'P 1'
#
loop_
_entity.id
_entity.type
_entity.pdbx_description
1 polymer ?
#
loop_
_entity_poly.entity_id
_entity_poly.type
_entity_poly.pdbx_seq_one_letter_code
_entity_poly.pdbx_strand_id
1 'polypeptide(L)'
;YYEDTDLCFAIRELDLDVVVRPDSMVIHAEGSSSRDADVPPNSDDPSAGTPTGMKRFQAINHPKFVEKWATQLAAQHDHPDANELAHTLLIARDRRVTDDVFVIDHRDLTPDEDSGSLRMTCIIEDFIERGLTVRFKGAKDCQRYEWRARMTDLGVEVIPHDSDLSDWLRAYRRSTRFIWVARPPVFGDAISDIALHAPQVPLVYDMVDAHGRRMDRQFAQTGDPLDQEKAIADRRLERIAARSADVVVTLSDDDEQYIREVADTPVTCARIPNVHDVLNPDEIPGYDSRSGLLFVGGFDHAPNGDAVEYMVTEIMPILIEEIPDIHLTVVGSNPPDSIRAMANEHVTIAGWVADLDPIYAATRVVVAPL
;
A
#
# COMPACT_ATOMS: atom_id res chain seq x y z
N TYR A 1 0.52 -24.17 24.38
CA TYR A 1 1.11 -24.07 25.73
C TYR A 1 0.42 -22.92 26.45
N TYR A 2 0.08 -23.07 27.72
CA TYR A 2 -0.68 -22.05 28.47
C TYR A 2 0.23 -21.15 29.31
N GLU A 3 1.51 -21.51 29.42
CA GLU A 3 2.54 -20.79 30.16
C GLU A 3 2.81 -19.41 29.56
N ASP A 4 3.05 -19.34 28.25
CA ASP A 4 3.29 -18.06 27.55
C ASP A 4 2.02 -17.20 27.53
N THR A 5 0.85 -17.82 27.32
CA THR A 5 -0.43 -17.13 27.37
C THR A 5 -0.72 -16.57 28.76
N ASP A 6 -0.44 -17.32 29.82
CA ASP A 6 -0.56 -16.89 31.22
C ASP A 6 0.36 -15.72 31.52
N LEU A 7 1.62 -15.78 31.07
CA LEU A 7 2.58 -14.68 31.20
C LEU A 7 2.08 -13.42 30.50
N CYS A 8 1.56 -13.53 29.27
CA CYS A 8 0.98 -12.40 28.55
C CYS A 8 -0.20 -11.77 29.29
N PHE A 9 -1.08 -12.56 29.91
CA PHE A 9 -2.18 -12.03 30.71
C PHE A 9 -1.68 -11.38 32.01
N ALA A 10 -0.69 -11.98 32.68
CA ALA A 10 -0.09 -11.44 33.89
C ALA A 10 0.65 -10.11 33.64
N ILE A 11 1.38 -9.98 32.53
CA ILE A 11 2.04 -8.73 32.12
C ILE A 11 0.99 -7.62 31.95
N ARG A 12 -0.16 -7.93 31.33
CA ARG A 12 -1.26 -6.95 31.15
C ARG A 12 -1.90 -6.53 32.47
N GLU A 13 -1.99 -7.39 33.47
CA GLU A 13 -2.46 -6.99 34.82
C GLU A 13 -1.52 -5.99 35.50
N LEU A 14 -0.25 -5.96 35.09
CA LEU A 14 0.73 -4.98 35.56
C LEU A 14 0.68 -3.66 34.78
N ASP A 15 -0.35 -3.45 33.96
CA ASP A 15 -0.51 -2.27 33.09
C ASP A 15 0.64 -2.10 32.09
N LEU A 16 1.23 -3.24 31.68
CA LEU A 16 2.26 -3.30 30.64
C LEU A 16 1.70 -3.84 29.33
N ASP A 17 2.22 -3.33 28.22
CA ASP A 17 1.85 -3.82 26.89
C ASP A 17 2.55 -5.13 26.54
N VAL A 18 1.80 -5.99 25.86
CA VAL A 18 2.31 -7.20 25.23
C VAL A 18 2.33 -6.94 23.74
N VAL A 19 3.52 -6.74 23.19
CA VAL A 19 3.75 -6.44 21.77
C VAL A 19 4.36 -7.64 21.06
N VAL A 20 3.97 -7.83 19.81
CA VAL A 20 4.62 -8.79 18.91
C VAL A 20 5.68 -8.04 18.11
N ARG A 21 6.91 -8.55 18.10
CA ARG A 21 8.03 -7.98 17.35
C ARG A 21 8.42 -8.97 16.24
N PRO A 22 7.89 -8.81 15.01
CA PRO A 22 7.93 -9.86 13.98
C PRO A 22 9.34 -10.17 13.44
N ASP A 23 10.28 -9.26 13.60
CA ASP A 23 11.72 -9.40 13.34
C ASP A 23 12.47 -10.18 14.44
N SER A 24 11.83 -10.46 15.58
CA SER A 24 12.40 -11.33 16.62
C SER A 24 12.39 -12.78 16.17
N MET A 25 13.47 -13.20 15.50
CA MET A 25 13.63 -14.58 15.03
C MET A 25 14.08 -15.52 16.16
N VAL A 26 13.26 -16.53 16.42
CA VAL A 26 13.65 -17.69 17.25
C VAL A 26 13.79 -18.91 16.35
N ILE A 27 15.00 -19.44 16.21
CA ILE A 27 15.24 -20.67 15.46
C ILE A 27 14.81 -21.85 16.34
N HIS A 28 13.62 -22.39 16.08
CA HIS A 28 13.12 -23.57 16.74
C HIS A 28 13.45 -24.82 15.92
N ALA A 29 14.23 -25.73 16.50
CA ALA A 29 14.42 -27.07 15.94
C ALA A 29 13.20 -27.92 16.31
N GLU A 30 12.23 -27.99 15.39
CA GLU A 30 10.92 -28.60 15.62
C GLU A 30 11.03 -30.00 16.25
N GLY A 31 10.40 -30.18 17.41
CA GLY A 31 10.40 -31.46 18.14
C GLY A 31 11.66 -31.78 18.93
N SER A 32 12.68 -30.90 19.00
CA SER A 32 13.92 -31.19 19.72
C SER A 32 13.79 -31.07 21.25
N SER A 33 12.98 -30.13 21.73
CA SER A 33 12.78 -29.82 23.16
C SER A 33 11.49 -30.40 23.75
N SER A 34 10.54 -30.81 22.90
CA SER A 34 9.15 -31.09 23.28
C SER A 34 8.58 -32.38 22.67
N ARG A 35 9.44 -33.25 22.10
CA ARG A 35 9.00 -34.53 21.53
C ARG A 35 8.50 -35.46 22.62
N ASP A 36 7.42 -36.17 22.29
CA ASP A 36 7.13 -37.44 22.91
C ASP A 36 8.04 -38.49 22.29
N ALA A 37 8.85 -39.15 23.13
CA ALA A 37 9.79 -40.18 22.70
C ALA A 37 9.10 -41.32 21.94
N ASP A 38 7.80 -41.52 22.19
CA ASP A 38 7.00 -42.63 21.68
C ASP A 38 6.10 -42.26 20.48
N VAL A 39 6.19 -41.04 19.95
CA VAL A 39 5.37 -40.57 18.82
C VAL A 39 6.24 -40.38 17.55
N PRO A 40 5.91 -41.05 16.43
CA PRO A 40 6.65 -40.89 15.18
C PRO A 40 6.64 -39.42 14.68
N PRO A 41 7.66 -38.98 13.93
CA PRO A 41 7.63 -37.66 13.32
C PRO A 41 6.47 -37.58 12.30
N ASN A 42 5.67 -36.51 12.36
CA ASN A 42 4.50 -36.20 11.52
C ASN A 42 3.22 -37.02 11.74
N SER A 43 3.00 -37.65 12.90
CA SER A 43 1.66 -38.16 13.22
C SER A 43 0.79 -37.07 13.85
N ASP A 44 0.05 -36.33 13.02
CA ASP A 44 -1.16 -35.60 13.43
C ASP A 44 -2.32 -36.58 13.67
N ASP A 45 -2.05 -37.70 14.34
CA ASP A 45 -3.04 -38.74 14.61
C ASP A 45 -3.78 -38.38 15.91
N PRO A 46 -5.07 -37.96 15.85
CA PRO A 46 -5.84 -37.62 17.03
C PRO A 46 -6.21 -38.85 17.88
N SER A 47 -5.84 -40.06 17.44
CA SER A 47 -5.97 -41.31 18.21
C SER A 47 -4.71 -41.70 19.01
N ALA A 48 -3.60 -40.95 18.86
CA ALA A 48 -2.44 -41.10 19.73
C ALA A 48 -2.85 -40.74 21.17
N GLY A 49 -2.59 -41.65 22.12
CA GLY A 49 -2.99 -41.50 23.52
C GLY A 49 -2.47 -40.22 24.19
N THR A 50 -2.91 -39.99 25.43
CA THR A 50 -2.58 -38.80 26.25
C THR A 50 -1.16 -38.29 25.99
N PRO A 51 -0.96 -37.03 25.54
CA PRO A 51 0.36 -36.53 25.21
C PRO A 51 1.30 -36.73 26.40
N THR A 52 2.48 -37.29 26.16
CA THR A 52 3.49 -37.48 27.20
C THR A 52 4.39 -36.22 27.26
N GLY A 53 5.57 -36.27 27.88
CA GLY A 53 6.57 -35.20 27.73
C GLY A 53 6.08 -33.81 28.15
N MET A 54 6.56 -32.76 27.46
CA MET A 54 6.19 -31.36 27.76
C MET A 54 4.77 -31.01 27.27
N LYS A 55 4.29 -31.66 26.20
CA LYS A 55 2.96 -31.42 25.62
C LYS A 55 1.81 -31.74 26.59
N ARG A 56 1.99 -32.69 27.52
CA ARG A 56 1.00 -33.01 28.56
C ARG A 56 0.56 -31.79 29.37
N PHE A 57 1.46 -30.81 29.55
CA PHE A 57 1.18 -29.62 30.33
C PHE A 57 0.16 -28.71 29.65
N GLN A 58 -0.08 -28.84 28.34
CA GLN A 58 -1.17 -28.12 27.68
C GLN A 58 -2.54 -28.52 28.26
N ALA A 59 -2.80 -29.82 28.41
CA ALA A 59 -4.04 -30.32 28.99
C ALA A 59 -4.14 -30.03 30.50
N ILE A 60 -3.02 -30.13 31.23
CA ILE A 60 -2.97 -29.86 32.68
C ILE A 60 -3.16 -28.37 32.99
N ASN A 61 -2.57 -27.48 32.19
CA ASN A 61 -2.57 -26.04 32.45
C ASN A 61 -3.77 -25.32 31.84
N HIS A 62 -4.45 -25.90 30.84
CA HIS A 62 -5.70 -25.35 30.30
C HIS A 62 -6.75 -25.01 31.38
N PRO A 63 -7.21 -25.96 32.21
CA PRO A 63 -8.24 -25.64 33.20
C PRO A 63 -7.75 -24.62 34.24
N LYS A 64 -6.46 -24.64 34.60
CA LYS A 64 -5.86 -23.66 35.53
C LYS A 64 -5.87 -22.25 34.95
N PHE A 65 -5.52 -22.12 33.66
CA PHE A 65 -5.55 -20.85 32.96
C PHE A 65 -6.97 -20.30 32.87
N VAL A 66 -7.94 -21.15 32.49
CA VAL A 66 -9.36 -20.78 32.42
C VAL A 66 -9.88 -20.33 33.77
N GLU A 67 -9.54 -21.04 34.85
CA GLU A 67 -9.94 -20.66 36.21
C GLU A 67 -9.30 -19.33 36.65
N LYS A 68 -7.97 -19.19 36.49
CA LYS A 68 -7.23 -17.99 36.88
C LYS A 68 -7.71 -16.73 36.16
N TRP A 69 -7.99 -16.84 34.86
CA TRP A 69 -8.36 -15.71 34.00
C TRP A 69 -9.85 -15.66 33.67
N ALA A 70 -10.70 -16.35 34.44
CA ALA A 70 -12.13 -16.51 34.15
C ALA A 70 -12.85 -15.18 33.92
N THR A 71 -12.54 -14.16 34.72
CA THR A 71 -13.15 -12.83 34.61
C THR A 71 -12.77 -12.13 33.31
N GLN A 72 -11.48 -12.14 32.96
CA GLN A 72 -10.94 -11.52 31.76
C GLN A 72 -11.42 -12.24 30.50
N LEU A 73 -11.47 -13.59 30.53
CA LEU A 73 -11.97 -14.39 29.43
C LEU A 73 -13.48 -14.18 29.21
N ALA A 74 -14.28 -14.07 30.27
CA ALA A 74 -15.70 -13.75 30.16
C ALA A 74 -15.97 -12.34 29.62
N ALA A 75 -15.02 -11.42 29.78
CA ALA A 75 -15.07 -10.07 29.24
C ALA A 75 -14.54 -9.95 27.80
N GLN A 76 -13.97 -11.02 27.23
CA GLN A 76 -13.30 -11.02 25.92
C GLN A 76 -14.11 -11.81 24.89
N HIS A 77 -14.71 -11.10 23.94
CA HIS A 77 -15.45 -11.59 22.76
C HIS A 77 -16.61 -12.56 23.04
N ASP A 78 -17.70 -12.42 22.30
CA ASP A 78 -18.80 -13.38 22.34
C ASP A 78 -18.32 -14.76 21.85
N HIS A 79 -18.86 -15.83 22.44
CA HIS A 79 -18.51 -17.20 22.08
C HIS A 79 -18.65 -17.43 20.56
N PRO A 80 -17.64 -18.01 19.88
CA PRO A 80 -17.69 -18.27 18.44
C PRO A 80 -18.93 -19.08 18.06
N ASP A 81 -19.62 -18.67 16.99
CA ASP A 81 -20.36 -19.65 16.20
C ASP A 81 -19.34 -20.63 15.62
N ALA A 82 -19.53 -21.93 15.85
CA ALA A 82 -18.62 -22.97 15.37
C ALA A 82 -18.45 -22.94 13.84
N ASN A 83 -19.42 -22.36 13.10
CA ASN A 83 -19.36 -22.18 11.66
C ASN A 83 -18.50 -20.97 11.23
N GLU A 84 -18.10 -20.09 12.15
CA GLU A 84 -17.33 -18.86 11.88
C GLU A 84 -16.01 -18.82 12.67
N LEU A 85 -15.42 -19.98 12.98
CA LEU A 85 -14.22 -20.06 13.82
C LEU A 85 -13.06 -19.21 13.26
N ALA A 86 -12.82 -19.22 11.95
CA ALA A 86 -11.78 -18.42 11.32
C ALA A 86 -11.99 -16.91 11.51
N HIS A 87 -13.22 -16.41 11.29
CA HIS A 87 -13.56 -15.01 11.55
C HIS A 87 -13.44 -14.66 13.03
N THR A 88 -13.83 -15.57 13.92
CA THR A 88 -13.76 -15.33 15.36
C THR A 88 -12.32 -15.21 15.83
N LEU A 89 -11.39 -16.01 15.28
CA LEU A 89 -9.97 -15.89 15.59
C LEU A 89 -9.39 -14.55 15.13
N LEU A 90 -9.79 -14.08 13.94
CA LEU A 90 -9.40 -12.76 13.42
C LEU A 90 -9.89 -11.62 14.32
N ILE A 91 -11.14 -11.67 14.79
CA ILE A 91 -11.66 -10.66 15.70
C ILE A 91 -11.03 -10.78 17.10
N ALA A 92 -10.80 -12.00 17.59
CA ALA A 92 -10.33 -12.26 18.96
C ALA A 92 -8.89 -11.81 19.25
N ARG A 93 -8.07 -11.63 18.21
CA ARG A 93 -6.74 -10.99 18.33
C ARG A 93 -6.83 -9.47 18.48
N ASP A 94 -7.88 -8.84 17.94
CA ASP A 94 -8.01 -7.38 17.83
C ASP A 94 -8.83 -6.78 18.98
N ARG A 95 -8.41 -7.10 20.21
CA ARG A 95 -9.12 -6.79 21.47
C ARG A 95 -9.23 -5.30 21.82
N ARG A 96 -8.53 -4.43 21.08
CA ARG A 96 -8.44 -2.98 21.34
C ARG A 96 -8.89 -2.12 20.16
N VAL A 97 -9.23 -2.71 19.02
CA VAL A 97 -9.48 -1.97 17.78
C VAL A 97 -10.98 -1.78 17.57
N THR A 98 -11.43 -0.52 17.52
CA THR A 98 -12.84 -0.19 17.26
C THR A 98 -13.06 0.59 15.98
N ASP A 99 -11.99 1.14 15.39
CA ASP A 99 -12.03 2.07 14.28
C ASP A 99 -10.96 1.73 13.24
N ASP A 100 -11.30 0.85 12.29
CA ASP A 100 -10.39 0.44 11.22
C ASP A 100 -10.77 0.96 9.85
N VAL A 101 -9.76 1.02 8.98
CA VAL A 101 -9.88 1.35 7.56
C VAL A 101 -9.24 0.24 6.75
N PHE A 102 -9.97 -0.23 5.73
CA PHE A 102 -9.42 -1.18 4.76
C PHE A 102 -8.87 -0.40 3.58
N VAL A 103 -7.58 -0.60 3.28
CA VAL A 103 -6.92 0.01 2.12
C VAL A 103 -6.58 -1.09 1.14
N ILE A 104 -7.01 -0.94 -0.11
CA ILE A 104 -6.74 -1.89 -1.19
C ILE A 104 -6.04 -1.14 -2.33
N ASP A 105 -4.83 -1.57 -2.66
CA ASP A 105 -4.02 -1.00 -3.76
C ASP A 105 -3.40 -2.15 -4.59
N HIS A 106 -2.73 -1.82 -5.68
CA HIS A 106 -2.26 -2.78 -6.67
C HIS A 106 -1.15 -3.73 -6.18
N ARG A 107 -0.22 -3.28 -5.32
CA ARG A 107 0.91 -4.05 -4.77
C ARG A 107 1.56 -3.31 -3.59
N ASP A 108 2.73 -3.75 -3.15
CA ASP A 108 3.62 -3.01 -2.24
C ASP A 108 3.83 -1.57 -2.72
N LEU A 109 3.75 -0.62 -1.78
CA LEU A 109 3.92 0.81 -2.07
C LEU A 109 5.41 1.14 -2.17
N THR A 110 5.78 1.83 -3.23
CA THR A 110 7.15 2.26 -3.54
C THR A 110 7.24 3.78 -3.55
N PRO A 111 7.16 4.45 -2.38
CA PRO A 111 7.11 5.91 -2.28
C PRO A 111 8.36 6.62 -2.81
N ASP A 112 9.46 5.87 -2.99
CA ASP A 112 10.73 6.28 -3.57
C ASP A 112 10.83 6.01 -5.09
N GLU A 113 9.82 5.38 -5.70
CA GLU A 113 9.81 5.03 -7.13
C GLU A 113 8.63 5.67 -7.90
N ASP A 114 7.48 5.90 -7.25
CA ASP A 114 6.29 6.50 -7.89
C ASP A 114 5.45 7.40 -6.97
N SER A 115 4.81 8.41 -7.57
CA SER A 115 4.02 9.42 -6.85
C SER A 115 2.74 8.88 -6.22
N GLY A 116 2.12 7.87 -6.83
CA GLY A 116 0.91 7.24 -6.31
C GLY A 116 1.19 6.52 -5.00
N SER A 117 2.30 5.79 -4.93
CA SER A 117 2.77 5.12 -3.72
C SER A 117 3.17 6.10 -2.62
N LEU A 118 3.82 7.22 -2.97
CA LEU A 118 4.14 8.28 -2.00
C LEU A 118 2.87 8.83 -1.37
N ARG A 119 1.91 9.24 -2.20
CA ARG A 119 0.64 9.79 -1.73
C ARG A 119 -0.14 8.80 -0.87
N MET A 120 -0.24 7.54 -1.28
CA MET A 120 -0.91 6.50 -0.50
C MET A 120 -0.22 6.27 0.85
N THR A 121 1.11 6.30 0.88
CA THR A 121 1.88 6.18 2.13
C THR A 121 1.54 7.33 3.09
N CYS A 122 1.52 8.58 2.62
CA CYS A 122 1.14 9.72 3.45
C CYS A 122 -0.31 9.63 3.96
N ILE A 123 -1.25 9.14 3.14
CA ILE A 123 -2.64 8.94 3.55
C ILE A 123 -2.75 7.87 4.64
N ILE A 124 -2.02 6.77 4.51
CA ILE A 124 -1.95 5.71 5.52
C ILE A 124 -1.35 6.25 6.83
N GLU A 125 -0.28 7.04 6.76
CA GLU A 125 0.34 7.68 7.93
C GLU A 125 -0.65 8.63 8.62
N ASP A 126 -1.40 9.48 7.89
CA ASP A 126 -2.44 10.35 8.46
C ASP A 126 -3.58 9.54 9.12
N PHE A 127 -3.98 8.39 8.55
CA PHE A 127 -4.95 7.52 9.21
C PHE A 127 -4.45 7.01 10.56
N ILE A 128 -3.18 6.57 10.62
CA ILE A 128 -2.56 6.07 11.84
C ILE A 128 -2.44 7.19 12.90
N GLU A 129 -2.02 8.39 12.50
CA GLU A 129 -1.94 9.55 13.39
C GLU A 129 -3.29 9.94 13.99
N ARG A 130 -4.39 9.69 13.26
CA ARG A 130 -5.78 9.88 13.74
C ARG A 130 -6.27 8.74 14.62
N GLY A 131 -5.44 7.74 14.90
CA GLY A 131 -5.77 6.58 15.73
C GLY A 131 -6.56 5.50 15.01
N LEU A 132 -6.61 5.51 13.67
CA LEU A 132 -7.25 4.45 12.89
C LEU A 132 -6.31 3.27 12.74
N THR A 133 -6.87 2.05 12.80
CA THR A 133 -6.13 0.84 12.44
C THR A 133 -6.22 0.60 10.93
N VAL A 134 -5.09 0.53 10.26
CA VAL A 134 -5.04 0.33 8.80
C VAL A 134 -4.85 -1.14 8.49
N ARG A 135 -5.76 -1.71 7.69
CA ARG A 135 -5.63 -3.06 7.10
C ARG A 135 -5.39 -2.93 5.61
N PHE A 136 -4.20 -3.33 5.16
CA PHE A 136 -3.78 -3.15 3.78
C PHE A 136 -3.82 -4.48 3.01
N LYS A 137 -4.48 -4.50 1.84
CA LYS A 137 -4.46 -5.64 0.90
C LYS A 137 -3.93 -5.19 -0.46
N GLY A 138 -2.87 -5.84 -0.92
CA GLY A 138 -2.46 -5.77 -2.32
C GLY A 138 -3.33 -6.63 -3.23
N ALA A 139 -3.74 -6.10 -4.38
CA ALA A 139 -4.34 -6.88 -5.48
C ALA A 139 -3.35 -7.93 -6.00
N LYS A 140 -2.06 -7.56 -6.04
CA LYS A 140 -0.93 -8.47 -6.27
C LYS A 140 -0.22 -8.80 -4.96
N ASP A 141 0.61 -9.83 -5.01
CA ASP A 141 1.42 -10.22 -3.86
C ASP A 141 2.44 -9.11 -3.52
N CYS A 142 2.45 -8.72 -2.25
CA CYS A 142 3.35 -7.68 -1.74
C CYS A 142 4.62 -8.35 -1.22
N GLN A 143 5.60 -8.50 -2.10
CA GLN A 143 6.78 -9.34 -1.90
C GLN A 143 7.97 -8.63 -1.27
N ARG A 144 8.00 -7.28 -1.29
CA ARG A 144 9.10 -6.50 -0.71
C ARG A 144 9.09 -6.61 0.81
N TYR A 145 10.09 -7.31 1.35
CA TYR A 145 10.26 -7.48 2.80
C TYR A 145 10.42 -6.12 3.51
N GLU A 146 11.27 -5.24 2.98
CA GLU A 146 11.56 -3.93 3.60
C GLU A 146 10.30 -3.06 3.70
N TRP A 147 9.49 -3.03 2.63
CA TRP A 147 8.20 -2.34 2.64
C TRP A 147 7.26 -2.94 3.69
N ARG A 148 7.11 -4.28 3.72
CA ARG A 148 6.23 -4.96 4.67
C ARG A 148 6.68 -4.70 6.11
N ALA A 149 7.98 -4.72 6.38
CA ALA A 149 8.56 -4.40 7.68
C ALA A 149 8.23 -2.96 8.08
N ARG A 150 8.46 -1.98 7.19
CA ARG A 150 8.11 -0.56 7.44
C ARG A 150 6.61 -0.38 7.73
N MET A 151 5.73 -0.95 6.91
CA MET A 151 4.28 -0.86 7.12
C MET A 151 3.87 -1.48 8.46
N THR A 152 4.45 -2.64 8.81
CA THR A 152 4.15 -3.29 10.09
C THR A 152 4.68 -2.50 11.29
N ASP A 153 5.86 -1.88 11.17
CA ASP A 153 6.43 -0.98 12.20
C ASP A 153 5.57 0.28 12.40
N LEU A 154 4.90 0.76 11.36
CA LEU A 154 3.89 1.83 11.44
C LEU A 154 2.58 1.37 12.09
N GLY A 155 2.39 0.07 12.32
CA GLY A 155 1.15 -0.51 12.85
C GLY A 155 0.11 -0.87 11.79
N VAL A 156 0.49 -0.88 10.51
CA VAL A 156 -0.37 -1.38 9.43
C VAL A 156 -0.41 -2.90 9.47
N GLU A 157 -1.61 -3.46 9.43
CA GLU A 157 -1.81 -4.88 9.22
C GLU A 157 -1.82 -5.18 7.71
N VAL A 158 -0.76 -5.80 7.22
CA VAL A 158 -0.67 -6.23 5.81
C VAL A 158 -1.27 -7.62 5.64
N ILE A 159 -2.42 -7.69 4.98
CA ILE A 159 -3.17 -8.92 4.73
C ILE A 159 -2.37 -9.83 3.78
N PRO A 160 -2.18 -11.13 4.10
CA PRO A 160 -1.50 -12.07 3.22
C PRO A 160 -2.16 -12.18 1.85
N HIS A 161 -1.36 -12.37 0.80
CA HIS A 161 -1.87 -12.37 -0.58
C HIS A 161 -2.84 -13.53 -0.85
N ASP A 162 -2.54 -14.70 -0.28
CA ASP A 162 -3.30 -15.95 -0.36
C ASP A 162 -4.57 -15.96 0.50
N SER A 163 -4.76 -14.94 1.34
CA SER A 163 -6.00 -14.77 2.11
C SER A 163 -7.13 -14.25 1.22
N ASP A 164 -8.30 -14.83 1.38
CA ASP A 164 -9.52 -14.39 0.70
C ASP A 164 -10.00 -13.05 1.27
N LEU A 165 -10.14 -12.04 0.41
CA LEU A 165 -10.64 -10.72 0.80
C LEU A 165 -12.02 -10.82 1.47
N SER A 166 -12.85 -11.76 1.03
CA SER A 166 -14.20 -11.96 1.55
C SER A 166 -14.23 -12.35 3.02
N ASP A 167 -13.28 -13.16 3.49
CA ASP A 167 -13.19 -13.57 4.90
C ASP A 167 -12.82 -12.40 5.80
N TRP A 168 -11.89 -11.56 5.34
CA TRP A 168 -11.48 -10.35 6.04
C TRP A 168 -12.61 -9.32 6.09
N LEU A 169 -13.26 -9.06 4.95
CA LEU A 169 -14.43 -8.19 4.91
C LEU A 169 -15.51 -8.69 5.87
N ARG A 170 -15.84 -9.99 5.85
CA ARG A 170 -16.85 -10.55 6.78
C ARG A 170 -16.44 -10.37 8.23
N ALA A 171 -15.18 -10.60 8.59
CA ALA A 171 -14.70 -10.46 9.95
C ALA A 171 -14.80 -9.00 10.45
N TYR A 172 -14.45 -8.01 9.62
CA TYR A 172 -14.27 -6.63 10.08
C TYR A 172 -15.35 -5.63 9.66
N ARG A 173 -16.31 -6.01 8.80
CA ARG A 173 -17.38 -5.13 8.29
C ARG A 173 -18.23 -4.38 9.34
N ARG A 174 -18.11 -4.72 10.63
CA ARG A 174 -18.78 -4.04 11.75
C ARG A 174 -17.94 -2.94 12.39
N SER A 175 -16.61 -3.07 12.35
CA SER A 175 -15.65 -2.09 12.90
C SER A 175 -15.07 -1.19 11.81
N THR A 176 -15.06 -1.65 10.55
CA THR A 176 -14.51 -0.88 9.44
C THR A 176 -15.33 0.38 9.19
N ARG A 177 -14.69 1.55 9.28
CA ARG A 177 -15.32 2.86 9.06
C ARG A 177 -15.54 3.16 7.58
N PHE A 178 -14.58 2.77 6.74
CA PHE A 178 -14.68 2.84 5.29
C PHE A 178 -13.65 1.92 4.63
N ILE A 179 -13.91 1.56 3.38
CA ILE A 179 -12.99 0.82 2.52
C ILE A 179 -12.46 1.80 1.47
N TRP A 180 -11.15 1.93 1.36
CA TRP A 180 -10.44 2.77 0.42
C TRP A 180 -9.82 1.89 -0.67
N VAL A 181 -10.26 2.06 -1.91
CA VAL A 181 -9.75 1.29 -3.05
C VAL A 181 -9.13 2.21 -4.07
N ALA A 182 -7.84 2.03 -4.32
CA ALA A 182 -7.07 2.86 -5.23
C ALA A 182 -6.92 2.21 -6.60
N ARG A 183 -7.10 3.03 -7.65
CA ARG A 183 -6.93 2.70 -9.08
C ARG A 183 -8.11 1.89 -9.68
N PRO A 184 -8.49 2.16 -10.94
CA PRO A 184 -9.65 1.53 -11.57
C PRO A 184 -9.58 -0.02 -11.66
N PRO A 185 -8.45 -0.65 -12.03
CA PRO A 185 -8.38 -2.12 -12.11
C PRO A 185 -8.58 -2.80 -10.76
N VAL A 186 -7.94 -2.27 -9.70
CA VAL A 186 -8.07 -2.80 -8.33
C VAL A 186 -9.51 -2.66 -7.84
N PHE A 187 -10.16 -1.53 -8.14
CA PHE A 187 -11.58 -1.35 -7.84
C PHE A 187 -12.44 -2.39 -8.56
N GLY A 188 -12.18 -2.63 -9.84
CA GLY A 188 -12.87 -3.65 -10.62
C GLY A 188 -12.76 -5.05 -10.03
N ASP A 189 -11.58 -5.40 -9.51
CA ASP A 189 -11.32 -6.70 -8.88
C ASP A 189 -12.00 -6.84 -7.51
N ALA A 190 -12.04 -5.76 -6.72
CA ALA A 190 -12.54 -5.81 -5.34
C ALA A 190 -14.06 -5.57 -5.19
N ILE A 191 -14.70 -4.87 -6.12
CA ILE A 191 -16.08 -4.36 -5.93
C ILE A 191 -17.11 -5.47 -5.68
N SER A 192 -16.96 -6.64 -6.30
CA SER A 192 -17.92 -7.74 -6.13
C SER A 192 -17.90 -8.31 -4.71
N ASP A 193 -16.70 -8.50 -4.14
CA ASP A 193 -16.54 -8.99 -2.77
C ASP A 193 -17.02 -7.95 -1.75
N ILE A 194 -16.71 -6.67 -1.99
CA ILE A 194 -17.17 -5.56 -1.14
C ILE A 194 -18.69 -5.50 -1.14
N ALA A 195 -19.33 -5.53 -2.31
CA ALA A 195 -20.79 -5.48 -2.42
C ALA A 195 -21.49 -6.69 -1.80
N LEU A 196 -20.86 -7.87 -1.82
CA LEU A 196 -21.45 -9.09 -1.26
C LEU A 196 -21.22 -9.22 0.25
N HIS A 197 -20.11 -8.72 0.77
CA HIS A 197 -19.66 -9.03 2.12
C HIS A 197 -19.57 -7.84 3.07
N ALA A 198 -19.46 -6.62 2.55
CA ALA A 198 -19.44 -5.39 3.34
C ALA A 198 -20.27 -4.25 2.71
N PRO A 199 -21.49 -4.49 2.18
CA PRO A 199 -22.27 -3.47 1.48
C PRO A 199 -22.68 -2.27 2.35
N GLN A 200 -22.63 -2.42 3.67
CA GLN A 200 -22.94 -1.34 4.61
C GLN A 200 -21.76 -0.42 4.92
N VAL A 201 -20.55 -0.80 4.52
CA VAL A 201 -19.34 -0.03 4.82
C VAL A 201 -19.13 1.01 3.72
N PRO A 202 -18.98 2.31 4.06
CA PRO A 202 -18.74 3.35 3.06
C PRO A 202 -17.53 3.03 2.18
N LEU A 203 -17.70 3.21 0.88
CA LEU A 203 -16.69 2.89 -0.13
C LEU A 203 -16.10 4.16 -0.74
N VAL A 204 -14.78 4.27 -0.68
CA VAL A 204 -14.00 5.35 -1.28
C VAL A 204 -13.26 4.81 -2.50
N TYR A 205 -13.47 5.43 -3.65
CA TYR A 205 -12.67 5.21 -4.84
C TYR A 205 -11.61 6.29 -4.96
N ASP A 206 -10.34 5.92 -4.88
CA ASP A 206 -9.23 6.82 -5.17
C ASP A 206 -8.75 6.63 -6.59
N MET A 207 -9.01 7.63 -7.44
CA MET A 207 -8.74 7.48 -8.87
C MET A 207 -7.25 7.41 -9.18
N VAL A 208 -6.41 8.01 -8.34
CA VAL A 208 -4.94 8.17 -8.49
C VAL A 208 -4.52 8.97 -9.74
N ASP A 209 -5.17 8.75 -10.87
CA ASP A 209 -4.95 9.38 -12.17
C ASP A 209 -6.21 9.23 -13.03
N ALA A 210 -6.38 10.08 -14.04
CA ALA A 210 -7.40 9.96 -15.08
C ALA A 210 -6.91 8.96 -16.16
N HIS A 211 -6.94 7.66 -15.85
CA HIS A 211 -6.36 6.59 -16.64
C HIS A 211 -6.89 6.57 -18.08
N GLY A 212 -8.21 6.69 -18.25
CA GLY A 212 -8.81 6.71 -19.58
C GLY A 212 -8.41 7.94 -20.42
N ARG A 213 -8.27 9.10 -19.78
CA ARG A 213 -7.82 10.36 -20.41
C ARG A 213 -6.34 10.27 -20.78
N ARG A 214 -5.52 9.68 -19.92
CA ARG A 214 -4.09 9.44 -20.20
C ARG A 214 -3.93 8.56 -21.45
N MET A 215 -4.71 7.48 -21.56
CA MET A 215 -4.67 6.62 -22.73
C MET A 215 -5.20 7.31 -24.00
N ASP A 216 -6.18 8.22 -23.90
CA ASP A 216 -6.60 9.05 -25.05
C ASP A 216 -5.47 9.95 -25.56
N ARG A 217 -4.72 10.58 -24.65
CA ARG A 217 -3.57 11.42 -25.01
C ARG A 217 -2.48 10.60 -25.69
N GLN A 218 -2.20 9.42 -25.15
CA GLN A 218 -1.25 8.49 -25.76
C GLN A 218 -1.71 8.06 -27.17
N PHE A 219 -2.98 7.68 -27.34
CA PHE A 219 -3.54 7.35 -28.65
C PHE A 219 -3.44 8.51 -29.64
N ALA A 220 -3.63 9.75 -29.20
CA ALA A 220 -3.49 10.93 -30.06
C ALA A 220 -2.04 11.12 -30.59
N GLN A 221 -1.04 10.64 -29.86
CA GLN A 221 0.37 10.66 -30.26
C GLN A 221 0.75 9.43 -31.12
N THR A 222 0.34 8.24 -30.70
CA THR A 222 0.79 6.96 -31.30
C THR A 222 -0.08 6.52 -32.48
N GLY A 223 -1.38 6.85 -32.46
CA GLY A 223 -2.38 6.29 -33.37
C GLY A 223 -2.61 4.78 -33.20
N ASP A 224 -2.09 4.15 -32.15
CA ASP A 224 -2.17 2.70 -31.94
C ASP A 224 -3.59 2.29 -31.48
N PRO A 225 -4.30 1.41 -32.22
CA PRO A 225 -5.61 0.90 -31.80
C PRO A 225 -5.61 0.27 -30.39
N LEU A 226 -4.48 -0.31 -29.94
CA LEU A 226 -4.38 -0.88 -28.59
C LEU A 226 -4.48 0.19 -27.49
N ASP A 227 -3.96 1.40 -27.74
CA ASP A 227 -4.09 2.51 -26.80
C ASP A 227 -5.54 3.00 -26.72
N GLN A 228 -6.24 3.00 -27.86
CA GLN A 228 -7.67 3.32 -27.90
C GLN A 228 -8.52 2.27 -27.15
N GLU A 229 -8.24 0.98 -27.33
CA GLU A 229 -8.93 -0.10 -26.61
C GLU A 229 -8.73 0.02 -25.10
N LYS A 230 -7.49 0.28 -24.65
CA LYS A 230 -7.17 0.54 -23.24
C LYS A 230 -7.90 1.77 -22.71
N ALA A 231 -7.94 2.87 -23.46
CA ALA A 231 -8.66 4.09 -23.06
C ALA A 231 -10.15 3.83 -22.81
N ILE A 232 -10.77 3.01 -23.67
CA ILE A 232 -12.17 2.59 -23.51
C ILE A 232 -12.34 1.69 -22.29
N ALA A 233 -11.44 0.73 -22.07
CA ALA A 233 -11.47 -0.17 -20.93
C ALA A 233 -11.30 0.57 -19.59
N ASP A 234 -10.31 1.47 -19.50
CA ASP A 234 -10.04 2.27 -18.31
C ASP A 234 -11.22 3.19 -18.00
N ARG A 235 -11.76 3.93 -18.99
CA ARG A 235 -12.98 4.74 -18.79
C ARG A 235 -14.17 3.93 -18.31
N ARG A 236 -14.29 2.67 -18.74
CA ARG A 236 -15.38 1.80 -18.29
C ARG A 236 -15.20 1.45 -16.81
N LEU A 237 -13.99 1.11 -16.38
CA LEU A 237 -13.68 0.84 -14.98
C LEU A 237 -13.85 2.08 -14.11
N GLU A 238 -13.34 3.24 -14.54
CA GLU A 238 -13.52 4.51 -13.86
C GLU A 238 -14.99 4.87 -13.69
N ARG A 239 -15.82 4.65 -14.71
CA ARG A 239 -17.27 4.86 -14.62
C ARG A 239 -17.91 3.92 -13.61
N ILE A 240 -17.54 2.64 -13.62
CA ILE A 240 -18.06 1.66 -12.65
C ILE A 240 -17.67 2.09 -11.24
N ALA A 241 -16.40 2.43 -11.02
CA ALA A 241 -15.88 2.86 -9.73
C ALA A 241 -16.57 4.13 -9.22
N ALA A 242 -16.63 5.18 -10.05
CA ALA A 242 -17.27 6.44 -9.69
C ALA A 242 -18.77 6.31 -9.38
N ARG A 243 -19.47 5.39 -10.04
CA ARG A 243 -20.90 5.14 -9.79
C ARG A 243 -21.16 4.23 -8.59
N SER A 244 -20.17 3.46 -8.16
CA SER A 244 -20.34 2.46 -7.09
C SER A 244 -19.80 2.95 -5.75
N ALA A 245 -18.87 3.89 -5.75
CA ALA A 245 -18.31 4.48 -4.54
C ALA A 245 -19.22 5.56 -3.95
N ASP A 246 -19.20 5.69 -2.63
CA ASP A 246 -19.86 6.77 -1.90
C ASP A 246 -19.11 8.10 -2.05
N VAL A 247 -17.77 8.04 -2.16
CA VAL A 247 -16.88 9.18 -2.39
C VAL A 247 -15.83 8.82 -3.43
N VAL A 248 -15.63 9.72 -4.40
CA VAL A 248 -14.51 9.65 -5.34
C VAL A 248 -13.44 10.66 -4.93
N VAL A 249 -12.24 10.16 -4.65
CA VAL A 249 -11.08 11.00 -4.36
C VAL A 249 -10.40 11.39 -5.66
N THR A 250 -10.22 12.69 -5.85
CA THR A 250 -9.65 13.35 -7.04
C THR A 250 -8.40 14.13 -6.63
N LEU A 251 -7.49 14.40 -7.58
CA LEU A 251 -6.23 15.09 -7.28
C LEU A 251 -6.32 16.60 -7.61
N SER A 252 -7.13 16.98 -8.59
CA SER A 252 -7.28 18.36 -9.07
C SER A 252 -8.71 18.72 -9.47
N ASP A 253 -8.97 19.99 -9.77
CA ASP A 253 -10.23 20.45 -10.38
C ASP A 253 -10.50 19.74 -11.72
N ASP A 254 -9.46 19.54 -12.53
CA ASP A 254 -9.55 18.91 -13.85
C ASP A 254 -9.90 17.42 -13.77
N ASP A 255 -9.44 16.74 -12.71
CA ASP A 255 -9.77 15.34 -12.40
C ASP A 255 -11.21 15.22 -11.89
N GLU A 256 -11.64 16.17 -11.06
CA GLU A 256 -13.02 16.22 -10.58
C GLU A 256 -14.01 16.48 -11.71
N GLN A 257 -13.67 17.37 -12.65
CA GLN A 257 -14.46 17.56 -13.86
C GLN A 257 -14.47 16.29 -14.71
N TYR A 258 -13.30 15.68 -14.95
CA TYR A 258 -13.18 14.44 -15.72
C TYR A 258 -14.10 13.35 -15.20
N ILE A 259 -14.01 13.07 -13.90
CA ILE A 259 -14.68 11.91 -13.34
C ILE A 259 -16.19 12.11 -13.30
N ARG A 260 -16.68 13.35 -13.17
CA ARG A 260 -18.10 13.68 -13.32
C ARG A 260 -18.61 13.42 -14.73
N GLU A 261 -17.83 13.79 -15.75
CA GLU A 261 -18.17 13.50 -17.15
C GLU A 261 -18.15 12.00 -17.43
N VAL A 262 -17.16 11.27 -16.91
CA VAL A 262 -17.07 9.80 -17.05
C VAL A 262 -18.22 9.10 -16.34
N ALA A 263 -18.55 9.54 -15.13
CA ALA A 263 -19.62 9.01 -14.32
C ALA A 263 -20.99 9.26 -14.96
N ASP A 264 -21.21 10.41 -15.62
CA ASP A 264 -22.48 10.76 -16.28
C ASP A 264 -23.69 10.61 -15.31
N THR A 265 -23.44 10.92 -14.03
CA THR A 265 -24.40 10.95 -12.92
C THR A 265 -23.81 11.82 -11.81
N PRO A 266 -24.61 12.42 -10.92
CA PRO A 266 -24.08 13.08 -9.73
C PRO A 266 -23.24 12.11 -8.90
N VAL A 267 -22.00 12.52 -8.58
CA VAL A 267 -21.07 11.82 -7.71
C VAL A 267 -20.52 12.78 -6.65
N THR A 268 -20.26 12.27 -5.46
CA THR A 268 -19.58 13.01 -4.40
C THR A 268 -18.08 12.92 -4.61
N CYS A 269 -17.41 14.07 -4.69
CA CYS A 269 -15.96 14.12 -4.83
C CYS A 269 -15.31 14.74 -3.59
N ALA A 270 -14.17 14.20 -3.19
CA ALA A 270 -13.24 14.82 -2.27
C ALA A 270 -11.91 15.04 -2.98
N ARG A 271 -11.25 16.17 -2.74
CA ARG A 271 -9.98 16.48 -3.39
C ARG A 271 -8.83 16.32 -2.42
N ILE A 272 -7.93 15.41 -2.74
CA ILE A 272 -6.71 15.14 -1.99
C ILE A 272 -5.57 15.13 -3.00
N PRO A 273 -4.81 16.24 -3.13
CA PRO A 273 -3.72 16.35 -4.09
C PRO A 273 -2.55 15.44 -3.70
N ASN A 274 -1.49 15.45 -4.53
CA ASN A 274 -0.22 14.86 -4.12
C ASN A 274 0.34 15.57 -2.89
N VAL A 275 0.97 14.78 -2.02
CA VAL A 275 1.57 15.24 -0.76
C VAL A 275 3.08 15.18 -0.92
N HIS A 276 3.76 16.27 -0.58
CA HIS A 276 5.20 16.38 -0.62
C HIS A 276 5.68 17.15 0.61
N ASP A 277 6.82 16.74 1.14
CA ASP A 277 7.53 17.52 2.15
C ASP A 277 8.00 18.84 1.53
N VAL A 278 7.85 19.91 2.28
CA VAL A 278 8.28 21.24 1.86
C VAL A 278 9.68 21.49 2.38
N LEU A 279 10.64 21.66 1.47
CA LEU A 279 12.00 22.03 1.82
C LEU A 279 12.03 23.39 2.53
N ASN A 280 12.89 23.50 3.54
CA ASN A 280 13.14 24.74 4.23
C ASN A 280 13.74 25.76 3.25
N PRO A 281 13.07 26.89 2.96
CA PRO A 281 13.58 27.88 2.01
C PRO A 281 14.95 28.44 2.37
N ASP A 282 15.29 28.48 3.67
CA ASP A 282 16.58 28.97 4.16
C ASP A 282 17.74 28.02 3.84
N GLU A 283 17.44 26.75 3.53
CA GLU A 283 18.42 25.71 3.16
C GLU A 283 18.60 25.62 1.64
N ILE A 284 17.78 26.33 0.85
CA ILE A 284 17.84 26.33 -0.61
C ILE A 284 18.80 27.43 -1.07
N PRO A 285 19.85 27.11 -1.85
CA PRO A 285 20.72 28.12 -2.44
C PRO A 285 19.96 29.16 -3.28
N GLY A 286 20.45 30.41 -3.23
CA GLY A 286 19.89 31.50 -4.03
C GLY A 286 19.97 31.24 -5.54
N TYR A 287 19.18 31.99 -6.33
CA TYR A 287 19.05 31.81 -7.78
C TYR A 287 20.40 31.72 -8.52
N ASP A 288 21.34 32.62 -8.21
CA ASP A 288 22.65 32.71 -8.88
C ASP A 288 23.57 31.53 -8.57
N SER A 289 23.32 30.79 -7.48
CA SER A 289 24.10 29.63 -7.06
C SER A 289 23.61 28.30 -7.66
N ARG A 290 22.53 28.34 -8.45
CA ARG A 290 21.90 27.17 -9.08
C ARG A 290 22.06 27.22 -10.58
N SER A 291 22.09 26.09 -11.28
CA SER A 291 22.24 26.04 -12.74
C SER A 291 21.53 24.84 -13.35
N GLY A 292 21.44 24.80 -14.68
CA GLY A 292 20.93 23.64 -15.42
C GLY A 292 19.42 23.41 -15.31
N LEU A 293 19.02 22.30 -15.92
CA LEU A 293 17.66 21.80 -16.05
C LEU A 293 17.53 20.45 -15.34
N LEU A 294 16.39 20.18 -14.73
CA LEU A 294 16.09 18.91 -14.09
C LEU A 294 14.78 18.34 -14.62
N PHE A 295 14.81 17.09 -15.05
CA PHE A 295 13.62 16.28 -15.26
C PHE A 295 13.58 15.17 -14.22
N VAL A 296 12.42 14.98 -13.56
CA VAL A 296 12.20 13.88 -12.60
C VAL A 296 10.96 13.10 -13.01
N GLY A 297 11.12 11.79 -13.26
CA GLY A 297 10.00 10.91 -13.60
C GLY A 297 10.40 9.44 -13.73
N GLY A 298 9.62 8.53 -13.14
CA GLY A 298 9.83 7.08 -13.27
C GLY A 298 9.49 6.56 -14.67
N PHE A 299 10.35 5.74 -15.25
CA PHE A 299 10.25 5.31 -16.66
C PHE A 299 9.32 4.13 -16.90
N ASP A 300 8.73 3.56 -15.84
CA ASP A 300 7.57 2.66 -15.95
C ASP A 300 6.30 3.43 -16.39
N HIS A 301 6.32 4.76 -16.31
CA HIS A 301 5.30 5.64 -16.85
C HIS A 301 5.72 6.14 -18.23
N ALA A 302 5.14 5.55 -19.28
CA ALA A 302 5.53 5.80 -20.67
C ALA A 302 5.67 7.29 -21.08
N PRO A 303 4.78 8.22 -20.65
CA PRO A 303 4.94 9.65 -20.96
C PRO A 303 6.27 10.26 -20.52
N ASN A 304 6.91 9.73 -19.47
CA ASN A 304 8.19 10.27 -19.01
C ASN A 304 9.34 9.97 -20.00
N GLY A 305 9.29 8.83 -20.69
CA GLY A 305 10.25 8.51 -21.75
C GLY A 305 10.11 9.44 -22.95
N ASP A 306 8.88 9.65 -23.41
CA ASP A 306 8.55 10.58 -24.51
C ASP A 306 8.98 12.02 -24.20
N ALA A 307 8.69 12.49 -22.98
CA ALA A 307 9.09 13.80 -22.51
C ALA A 307 10.62 14.00 -22.54
N VAL A 308 11.40 13.00 -22.09
CA VAL A 308 12.87 13.06 -22.13
C VAL A 308 13.38 13.01 -23.58
N GLU A 309 12.80 12.15 -24.42
CA GLU A 309 13.16 12.09 -25.84
C GLU A 309 12.95 13.44 -26.52
N TYR A 310 11.75 14.03 -26.38
CA TYR A 310 11.43 15.35 -26.93
C TYR A 310 12.35 16.45 -26.39
N MET A 311 12.63 16.42 -25.08
CA MET A 311 13.55 17.37 -24.45
C MET A 311 14.95 17.29 -25.07
N VAL A 312 15.48 16.08 -25.27
CA VAL A 312 16.85 15.89 -25.76
C VAL A 312 16.97 16.13 -27.27
N THR A 313 15.99 15.71 -28.06
CA THR A 313 16.09 15.73 -29.53
C THR A 313 15.63 17.04 -30.16
N GLU A 314 14.64 17.72 -29.56
CA GLU A 314 14.03 18.91 -30.15
C GLU A 314 14.36 20.19 -29.36
N ILE A 315 14.37 20.13 -28.02
CA ILE A 315 14.53 21.32 -27.18
C ILE A 315 16.01 21.63 -26.89
N MET A 316 16.78 20.64 -26.42
CA MET A 316 18.17 20.84 -26.01
C MET A 316 19.07 21.43 -27.12
N PRO A 317 18.96 21.03 -28.41
CA PRO A 317 19.79 21.64 -29.46
C PRO A 317 19.59 23.15 -29.58
N ILE A 318 18.35 23.63 -29.46
CA ILE A 318 18.01 25.06 -29.50
C ILE A 318 18.58 25.78 -28.27
N LEU A 319 18.47 25.15 -27.09
CA LEU A 319 18.98 25.72 -25.85
C LEU A 319 20.50 25.81 -25.81
N ILE A 320 21.21 24.82 -26.39
CA ILE A 320 22.68 24.81 -26.45
C ILE A 320 23.20 25.94 -27.35
N GLU A 321 22.49 26.29 -28.43
CA GLU A 321 22.85 27.42 -29.29
C GLU A 321 22.82 28.76 -28.54
N GLU A 322 21.85 28.96 -27.66
CA GLU A 322 21.67 30.20 -26.88
C GLU A 322 22.44 30.20 -25.55
N ILE A 323 22.59 29.03 -24.93
CA ILE A 323 23.24 28.84 -23.63
C ILE A 323 24.20 27.65 -23.74
N PRO A 324 25.45 27.86 -24.20
CA PRO A 324 26.38 26.77 -24.48
C PRO A 324 26.69 25.87 -23.28
N ASP A 325 26.63 26.39 -22.06
CA ASP A 325 26.91 25.63 -20.83
C ASP A 325 25.64 25.01 -20.21
N ILE A 326 24.51 24.98 -20.92
CA ILE A 326 23.27 24.40 -20.39
C ILE A 326 23.42 22.87 -20.25
N HIS A 327 22.86 22.37 -19.16
CA HIS A 327 22.94 20.96 -18.80
C HIS A 327 21.60 20.45 -18.30
N LEU A 328 21.18 19.28 -18.79
CA LEU A 328 19.97 18.59 -18.35
C LEU A 328 20.36 17.37 -17.49
N THR A 329 19.82 17.31 -16.28
CA THR A 329 19.88 16.13 -15.43
C THR A 329 18.53 15.42 -15.45
N VAL A 330 18.52 14.14 -15.75
CA VAL A 330 17.32 13.27 -15.81
C VAL A 330 17.41 12.25 -14.68
N VAL A 331 16.42 12.26 -13.79
CA VAL A 331 16.34 11.40 -12.61
C VAL A 331 15.06 10.59 -12.66
N GLY A 332 15.13 9.29 -12.34
CA GLY A 332 13.95 8.41 -12.38
C GLY A 332 14.29 6.92 -12.30
N SER A 333 13.36 6.14 -11.75
CA SER A 333 13.44 4.68 -11.68
C SER A 333 13.34 4.03 -13.06
N ASN A 334 14.08 2.93 -13.26
CA ASN A 334 13.97 2.04 -14.42
C ASN A 334 14.15 2.65 -15.83
N PRO A 335 15.10 3.58 -16.10
CA PRO A 335 15.25 4.11 -17.46
C PRO A 335 15.62 2.99 -18.45
N PRO A 336 14.93 2.90 -19.60
CA PRO A 336 15.25 1.92 -20.63
C PRO A 336 16.57 2.28 -21.33
N ASP A 337 17.17 1.31 -22.01
CA ASP A 337 18.45 1.49 -22.70
C ASP A 337 18.41 2.62 -23.75
N SER A 338 17.26 2.83 -24.39
CA SER A 338 17.05 3.93 -25.34
C SER A 338 17.25 5.30 -24.68
N ILE A 339 16.72 5.50 -23.47
CA ILE A 339 16.88 6.73 -22.70
C ILE A 339 18.31 6.83 -22.16
N ARG A 340 18.88 5.74 -21.64
CA ARG A 340 20.28 5.74 -21.15
C ARG A 340 21.27 6.14 -22.24
N ALA A 341 21.01 5.73 -23.49
CA ALA A 341 21.82 6.05 -24.64
C ALA A 341 21.77 7.54 -25.05
N MET A 342 20.83 8.33 -24.52
CA MET A 342 20.74 9.77 -24.77
C MET A 342 21.76 10.60 -23.95
N ALA A 343 22.44 9.98 -22.98
CA ALA A 343 23.48 10.64 -22.20
C ALA A 343 24.61 11.19 -23.10
N ASN A 344 24.97 12.45 -22.90
CA ASN A 344 26.01 13.15 -23.66
C ASN A 344 26.62 14.30 -22.82
N GLU A 345 27.41 15.18 -23.44
CA GLU A 345 28.09 16.27 -22.71
C GLU A 345 27.14 17.29 -22.06
N HIS A 346 25.91 17.44 -22.58
CA HIS A 346 24.86 18.33 -22.06
C HIS A 346 23.72 17.59 -21.33
N VAL A 347 23.75 16.25 -21.28
CA VAL A 347 22.64 15.44 -20.74
C VAL A 347 23.19 14.33 -19.85
N THR A 348 22.80 14.34 -18.58
CA THR A 348 23.07 13.27 -17.62
C THR A 348 21.81 12.46 -17.33
N ILE A 349 21.87 11.15 -17.56
CA ILE A 349 20.84 10.20 -17.12
C ILE A 349 21.30 9.57 -15.81
N ALA A 350 20.88 10.15 -14.68
CA ALA A 350 21.28 9.72 -13.34
C ALA A 350 20.62 8.39 -12.93
N GLY A 351 19.42 8.12 -13.45
CA GLY A 351 18.60 7.00 -13.00
C GLY A 351 17.97 7.26 -11.62
N TRP A 352 17.72 6.20 -10.87
CA TRP A 352 17.14 6.31 -9.53
C TRP A 352 18.16 6.88 -8.54
N VAL A 353 17.70 7.77 -7.67
CA VAL A 353 18.49 8.35 -6.58
C VAL A 353 17.68 8.28 -5.29
N ALA A 354 18.36 8.10 -4.15
CA ALA A 354 17.70 7.96 -2.86
C ALA A 354 17.16 9.29 -2.30
N ASP A 355 17.76 10.42 -2.69
CA ASP A 355 17.42 11.74 -2.18
C ASP A 355 17.45 12.76 -3.34
N LEU A 356 16.31 13.42 -3.56
CA LEU A 356 16.13 14.42 -4.61
C LEU A 356 16.47 15.83 -4.12
N ASP A 357 16.50 16.07 -2.80
CA ASP A 357 16.61 17.41 -2.23
C ASP A 357 17.91 18.12 -2.64
N PRO A 358 19.09 17.47 -2.64
CA PRO A 358 20.31 18.11 -3.10
C PRO A 358 20.27 18.48 -4.59
N ILE A 359 19.56 17.69 -5.40
CA ILE A 359 19.46 17.90 -6.85
C ILE A 359 18.50 19.06 -7.15
N TYR A 360 17.34 19.10 -6.49
CA TYR A 360 16.42 20.24 -6.55
C TYR A 360 17.08 21.53 -6.03
N ALA A 361 17.83 21.45 -4.93
CA ALA A 361 18.54 22.60 -4.36
C ALA A 361 19.62 23.16 -5.29
N ALA A 362 20.27 22.32 -6.11
CA ALA A 362 21.30 22.74 -7.06
C ALA A 362 20.76 23.20 -8.42
N THR A 363 19.54 22.78 -8.80
CA THR A 363 19.00 22.99 -10.14
C THR A 363 18.25 24.32 -10.26
N ARG A 364 18.45 25.04 -11.37
CA ARG A 364 17.77 26.33 -11.63
C ARG A 364 16.35 26.17 -12.16
N VAL A 365 16.09 25.22 -13.06
CA VAL A 365 14.78 25.04 -13.70
C VAL A 365 14.41 23.56 -13.71
N VAL A 366 13.21 23.24 -13.24
CA VAL A 366 12.61 21.91 -13.40
C VAL A 366 11.75 21.93 -14.67
N VAL A 367 11.90 20.93 -15.52
CA VAL A 367 11.16 20.78 -16.78
C VAL A 367 10.21 19.58 -16.70
N ALA A 368 9.00 19.74 -17.23
CA ALA A 368 7.98 18.69 -17.31
C ALA A 368 7.21 18.80 -18.65
N PRO A 369 7.83 18.43 -19.79
CA PRO A 369 7.21 18.52 -21.11
C PRO A 369 6.29 17.31 -21.35
N LEU A 370 5.22 17.19 -20.55
CA LEU A 370 4.27 16.07 -20.50
C LEU A 370 2.98 16.32 -21.29
#